data_AF-A0A8T5DG32-F1
#
_entry.id   AF-A0A8T5DG32-F1
#
_cell.length_a   1.000
_cell.length_b   1.000
_cell.length_c   1.000
_cell.angle_alpha   90.00
_cell.angle_beta   90.00
_cell.angle_gamma   90.00
#
_symmetry.space_group_name_H-M   'P 1'
#
loop_
_entity.id
_entity.type
_entity.pdbx_description
1 polymer ?
#
loop_
_entity_poly.entity_id
_entity_poly.type
_entity_poly.pdbx_seq_one_letter_code
_entity_poly.pdbx_strand_id
1 'polypeptide(L)'
;MAINEWNIWKRLGWVKEHEYKRVHPIEDIKEVIDFLENLNSDVKELLPDLNKLLELEKERKVAEEGIVQMNLESQGEVLKKLMLRYSLFIDDTDINWIRLKRVSKQFIDNCNHSGMKDYVKENKNKFKFW
;
A
#
# COMPACT_ATOMS: atom_id res chain seq x y z
N MET A 1 -13.58 -28.22 -15.79
CA MET A 1 -14.98 -27.74 -15.74
C MET A 1 -15.20 -26.45 -14.93
N ALA A 2 -14.18 -25.87 -14.27
CA ALA A 2 -14.32 -24.63 -13.49
C ALA A 2 -14.40 -23.32 -14.31
N ILE A 3 -14.03 -23.33 -15.60
CA ILE A 3 -13.99 -22.13 -16.45
C ILE A 3 -15.40 -21.61 -16.80
N ASN A 4 -16.41 -22.50 -16.82
CA ASN A 4 -17.78 -22.11 -17.18
C ASN A 4 -18.56 -21.46 -16.04
N GLU A 5 -18.23 -21.77 -14.78
CA GLU A 5 -18.93 -21.18 -13.63
C GLU A 5 -18.60 -19.69 -13.49
N TRP A 6 -17.33 -19.31 -13.65
CA TRP A 6 -16.91 -17.90 -13.51
C TRP A 6 -17.59 -16.97 -14.53
N ASN A 7 -17.80 -17.44 -15.76
CA ASN A 7 -18.48 -16.68 -16.79
C ASN A 7 -19.98 -16.48 -16.50
N ILE A 8 -20.62 -17.41 -15.79
CA ILE A 8 -22.03 -17.30 -15.38
C ILE A 8 -22.17 -16.22 -14.29
N TRP A 9 -21.27 -16.20 -13.31
CA TRP A 9 -21.29 -15.19 -12.24
C TRP A 9 -21.01 -13.76 -12.73
N LYS A 10 -20.16 -13.59 -13.75
CA LYS A 10 -19.98 -12.29 -14.44
C LYS A 10 -21.24 -11.86 -15.19
N ARG A 11 -21.91 -12.78 -15.89
CA ARG A 11 -23.11 -12.49 -16.68
C ARG A 11 -24.33 -12.14 -15.81
N LEU A 12 -24.38 -12.64 -14.58
CA LEU A 12 -25.43 -12.33 -13.61
C LEU A 12 -25.21 -10.99 -12.89
N GLY A 13 -24.07 -10.33 -13.07
CA GLY A 13 -23.74 -9.05 -12.41
C GLY A 13 -23.32 -9.18 -10.94
N TRP A 14 -23.07 -10.40 -10.46
CA TRP A 14 -22.65 -10.68 -9.07
C TRP A 14 -21.15 -10.48 -8.88
N VAL A 15 -20.39 -10.62 -9.96
CA VAL A 15 -19.04 -10.06 -10.07
C VAL A 15 -19.23 -8.65 -10.59
N LYS A 16 -19.28 -7.66 -9.68
CA LYS A 16 -19.01 -6.29 -10.09
C LYS A 16 -17.62 -6.30 -10.71
N GLU A 17 -17.53 -6.14 -12.03
CA GLU A 17 -16.29 -5.56 -12.57
C GLU A 17 -15.99 -4.39 -11.66
N HIS A 18 -14.81 -4.37 -11.04
CA HIS A 18 -14.37 -3.17 -10.35
C HIS A 18 -14.55 -2.07 -11.37
N GLU A 19 -15.61 -1.26 -11.22
CA GLU A 19 -15.84 -0.11 -12.07
C GLU A 19 -14.51 0.60 -12.01
N TYR A 20 -13.83 0.66 -13.15
CA TYR A 20 -12.62 1.44 -13.27
C TYR A 20 -13.10 2.86 -12.94
N LYS A 21 -12.96 3.24 -11.66
CA LYS A 21 -13.34 4.57 -11.17
C LYS A 21 -12.76 5.53 -12.18
N ARG A 22 -13.61 6.44 -12.69
CA ARG A 22 -13.16 7.47 -13.62
C ARG A 22 -11.90 8.09 -13.03
N VAL A 23 -10.88 8.25 -13.86
CA VAL A 23 -9.61 8.83 -13.39
C VAL A 23 -9.90 10.28 -13.05
N HIS A 24 -9.62 10.68 -11.81
CA HIS A 24 -9.74 12.05 -11.33
C HIS A 24 -8.34 12.53 -10.95
N PRO A 25 -7.50 12.97 -11.91
CA PRO A 25 -6.07 13.21 -11.64
C PRO A 25 -5.82 14.21 -10.53
N ILE A 26 -6.67 15.24 -10.41
CA ILE A 26 -6.55 16.26 -9.36
C ILE A 26 -6.80 15.65 -7.98
N GLU A 27 -7.82 14.81 -7.85
CA GLU A 27 -8.13 14.12 -6.59
C GLU A 27 -7.03 13.10 -6.27
N ASP A 28 -6.63 12.28 -7.25
CA ASP A 28 -5.54 11.31 -7.09
C ASP A 28 -4.22 11.98 -6.66
N ILE A 29 -3.90 13.18 -7.20
CA ILE A 29 -2.71 13.95 -6.79
C ILE A 29 -2.87 14.48 -5.36
N LYS A 30 -4.03 15.03 -4.99
CA LYS A 30 -4.29 15.54 -3.64
C LYS A 30 -4.13 14.44 -2.59
N GLU A 31 -4.70 13.28 -2.85
CA GLU A 31 -4.60 12.13 -1.94
C GLU A 31 -3.16 11.64 -1.76
N VAL A 32 -2.35 11.69 -2.81
CA VAL A 32 -0.91 11.39 -2.71
C VAL A 32 -0.17 12.45 -1.89
N ILE A 33 -0.51 13.73 -2.07
CA ILE A 33 0.04 14.81 -1.24
C ILE A 33 -0.32 14.60 0.23
N ASP A 34 -1.61 14.38 0.52
CA ASP A 34 -2.10 14.17 1.89
C ASP A 34 -1.41 12.96 2.54
N PHE A 35 -1.22 11.85 1.80
CA PHE A 35 -0.45 10.71 2.30
C PHE A 35 1.00 11.08 2.65
N LEU A 36 1.69 11.81 1.77
CA LEU A 36 3.08 12.20 1.99
C LEU A 36 3.24 13.20 3.16
N GLU A 37 2.27 14.09 3.37
CA GLU A 37 2.26 15.02 4.48
C GLU A 37 2.09 14.30 5.83
N ASN A 38 1.27 13.25 5.87
CA ASN A 38 1.00 12.48 7.09
C ASN A 38 2.02 11.37 7.35
N LEU A 39 2.74 10.91 6.32
CA LEU A 39 3.73 9.83 6.36
C LEU A 39 4.72 9.93 7.53
N ASN A 40 5.25 11.13 7.77
CA ASN A 40 6.24 11.34 8.84
C ASN A 40 5.64 11.09 10.23
N SER A 41 4.38 11.46 10.43
CA SER A 41 3.68 11.21 11.70
C SER A 41 3.47 9.71 11.88
N ASP A 42 2.92 9.04 10.87
CA ASP A 42 2.57 7.62 10.92
C ASP A 42 3.80 6.73 11.19
N VAL A 43 4.92 7.04 10.54
CA VAL A 43 6.18 6.30 10.73
C VAL A 43 6.82 6.61 12.09
N LYS A 44 6.74 7.86 12.57
CA LYS A 44 7.26 8.22 13.91
C LYS A 44 6.53 7.48 15.02
N GLU A 45 5.24 7.18 14.86
CA GLU A 45 4.46 6.42 15.85
C GLU A 45 4.91 4.95 16.01
N LEU A 46 5.66 4.40 15.05
CA LEU A 46 6.21 3.04 15.13
C LEU A 46 7.47 2.97 16.00
N LEU A 47 8.21 4.07 16.09
CA LEU A 47 9.50 4.11 16.77
C LEU A 47 9.42 3.72 18.27
N PRO A 48 8.44 4.20 19.06
CA PRO A 48 8.29 3.77 20.45
C PRO A 48 8.03 2.27 20.59
N ASP A 49 7.21 1.68 19.69
CA ASP A 49 6.90 0.25 19.72
C ASP A 49 8.13 -0.61 19.35
N LEU A 50 8.92 -0.17 18.36
CA LEU A 50 10.19 -0.82 18.00
C LEU A 50 11.23 -0.72 19.12
N ASN A 51 11.36 0.45 19.76
CA ASN A 51 12.25 0.63 20.90
C ASN A 51 11.82 -0.27 22.08
N LYS A 52 10.52 -0.36 22.34
CA LYS A 52 9.98 -1.28 23.36
C LYS A 52 10.32 -2.73 23.04
N LEU A 53 10.15 -3.15 21.78
CA LEU A 53 10.52 -4.51 21.35
C LEU A 53 12.03 -4.76 21.55
N LEU A 54 12.88 -3.79 21.22
CA LEU A 54 14.32 -3.89 21.43
C LEU A 54 14.69 -4.07 22.90
N GLU A 55 14.07 -3.31 23.81
CA GLU A 55 14.31 -3.45 25.25
C GLU A 55 13.83 -4.80 25.77
N LEU A 56 12.63 -5.24 25.40
CA LEU A 56 12.12 -6.57 25.74
C LEU A 56 13.08 -7.67 25.25
N GLU A 57 13.71 -7.47 24.09
CA GLU A 57 14.63 -8.46 23.55
C GLU A 57 15.99 -8.49 24.24
N LYS A 58 16.45 -7.35 24.77
CA LYS A 58 17.62 -7.31 25.66
C LYS A 58 17.32 -8.00 26.98
N GLU A 59 16.14 -7.76 27.57
CA GLU A 59 15.69 -8.40 28.80
C GLU A 59 15.60 -9.93 28.65
N ARG A 60 15.02 -10.42 27.54
CA ARG A 60 14.91 -11.86 27.29
C ARG A 60 16.25 -12.59 27.35
N LYS A 61 17.31 -11.95 26.84
CA LYS A 61 18.66 -12.56 26.79
C LYS A 61 19.28 -12.78 28.16
N VAL A 62 18.83 -12.04 29.18
CA VAL A 62 19.38 -12.10 30.54
C VAL A 62 18.37 -12.67 31.55
N ALA A 63 17.18 -13.07 31.10
CA ALA A 63 16.09 -13.53 31.95
C ALA A 63 16.17 -15.03 32.29
N GLU A 64 15.73 -15.39 33.50
CA GLU A 64 15.54 -16.77 33.96
C GLU A 64 14.19 -17.36 33.50
N GLU A 65 14.05 -18.69 33.53
CA GLU A 65 12.96 -19.45 32.86
C GLU A 65 11.53 -18.92 33.08
N GLY A 66 11.18 -18.42 34.28
CA GLY A 66 9.85 -17.85 34.56
C GLY A 66 9.62 -16.44 34.02
N ILE A 67 10.68 -15.63 33.92
CA ILE A 67 10.63 -14.26 33.40
C ILE A 67 10.63 -14.28 31.86
N VAL A 68 11.27 -15.29 31.26
CA VAL A 68 11.32 -15.48 29.81
C VAL A 68 9.92 -15.62 29.22
N GLN A 69 9.01 -16.38 29.86
CA GLN A 69 7.65 -16.55 29.34
C GLN A 69 6.88 -15.22 29.28
N MET A 70 6.84 -14.47 30.39
CA MET A 70 6.14 -13.19 30.45
C MET A 70 6.73 -12.15 29.49
N ASN A 71 8.05 -12.17 29.31
CA ASN A 71 8.73 -11.34 28.33
C ASN A 71 8.31 -11.72 26.89
N LEU A 72 8.32 -13.00 26.53
CA LEU A 72 7.89 -13.48 25.21
C LEU A 72 6.43 -13.12 24.91
N GLU A 73 5.54 -13.25 25.90
CA GLU A 73 4.13 -12.81 25.77
C GLU A 73 4.06 -11.31 25.47
N SER A 74 4.85 -10.50 26.19
CA SER A 74 4.93 -9.06 25.98
C SER A 74 5.49 -8.70 24.60
N GLN A 75 6.51 -9.41 24.12
CA GLN A 75 7.03 -9.25 22.75
C GLN A 75 5.97 -9.57 21.72
N GLY A 76 5.21 -10.65 21.92
CA GLY A 76 4.14 -11.08 21.03
C GLY A 76 3.07 -9.99 20.83
N GLU A 77 2.66 -9.31 21.90
CA GLU A 77 1.69 -8.22 21.80
C GLU A 77 2.24 -6.99 21.06
N VAL A 78 3.50 -6.62 21.30
CA VAL A 78 4.16 -5.52 20.57
C VAL A 78 4.31 -5.87 19.08
N LEU A 79 4.70 -7.10 18.76
CA LEU A 79 4.84 -7.58 17.38
C LEU A 79 3.50 -7.59 16.64
N LYS A 80 2.42 -8.08 17.24
CA LYS A 80 1.07 -8.04 16.63
C LYS A 80 0.68 -6.62 16.24
N LYS A 81 0.89 -5.66 17.15
CA LYS A 81 0.59 -4.24 16.92
C LYS A 81 1.45 -3.66 15.79
N LEU A 82 2.75 -3.93 15.79
CA LEU A 82 3.68 -3.47 14.74
C LEU A 82 3.31 -4.05 13.38
N MET A 83 3.03 -5.36 13.30
CA MET A 83 2.65 -6.03 12.06
C MET A 83 1.38 -5.43 11.45
N LEU A 84 0.35 -5.19 12.28
CA LEU A 84 -0.88 -4.55 11.81
C LEU A 84 -0.60 -3.16 11.24
N ARG A 85 0.15 -2.32 11.95
CA ARG A 85 0.46 -0.96 11.52
C ARG A 85 1.32 -0.94 10.25
N TYR A 86 2.32 -1.81 10.15
CA TYR A 86 3.12 -1.95 8.93
C TYR A 86 2.30 -2.47 7.74
N SER A 87 1.34 -3.36 7.96
CA SER A 87 0.43 -3.81 6.90
C SER A 87 -0.38 -2.65 6.35
N LEU A 88 -0.99 -1.84 7.22
CA LEU A 88 -1.75 -0.65 6.80
C LEU A 88 -0.86 0.33 6.03
N PHE A 89 0.38 0.53 6.48
CA PHE A 89 1.34 1.38 5.80
C PHE A 89 1.68 0.90 4.37
N ILE A 90 1.86 -0.41 4.20
CA ILE A 90 2.09 -1.03 2.89
C ILE A 90 0.86 -0.84 2.01
N ASP A 91 -0.34 -1.10 2.53
CA ASP A 91 -1.60 -0.94 1.79
C ASP A 91 -1.78 0.52 1.32
N ASP A 92 -1.54 1.50 2.19
CA ASP A 92 -1.62 2.92 1.83
C ASP A 92 -0.58 3.31 0.78
N THR A 93 0.64 2.77 0.89
CA THR A 93 1.69 2.97 -0.13
C THR A 93 1.26 2.41 -1.48
N ASP A 94 0.70 1.21 -1.51
CA ASP A 94 0.22 0.55 -2.73
C ASP A 94 -0.97 1.30 -3.35
N ILE A 95 -1.90 1.78 -2.54
CA ILE A 95 -3.04 2.60 -3.01
C ILE A 95 -2.53 3.89 -3.65
N ASN A 96 -1.60 4.59 -3.00
CA ASN A 96 -1.04 5.83 -3.54
C ASN A 96 -0.19 5.60 -4.79
N TRP A 97 0.48 4.46 -4.88
CA TRP A 97 1.15 4.02 -6.10
C TRP A 97 0.16 3.84 -7.26
N ILE A 98 -1.00 3.20 -7.01
CA ILE A 98 -2.07 3.06 -8.01
C ILE A 98 -2.58 4.43 -8.48
N ARG A 99 -2.76 5.39 -7.56
CA ARG A 99 -3.16 6.77 -7.89
C ARG A 99 -2.15 7.42 -8.85
N LEU A 100 -0.85 7.34 -8.56
CA LEU A 100 0.20 7.87 -9.44
C LEU A 100 0.22 7.21 -10.83
N LYS A 101 -0.04 5.90 -10.91
CA LYS A 101 -0.17 5.22 -12.21
C LYS A 101 -1.35 5.76 -13.01
N ARG A 102 -2.50 6.02 -12.37
CA ARG A 102 -3.68 6.59 -13.04
C ARG A 102 -3.41 7.99 -13.57
N VAL A 103 -2.78 8.84 -12.77
CA VAL A 103 -2.35 10.18 -13.17
C VAL A 103 -1.39 10.10 -14.37
N SER A 104 -0.39 9.22 -14.31
CA SER A 104 0.58 9.02 -15.38
C SER A 104 -0.08 8.56 -16.68
N LYS A 105 -1.04 7.64 -16.59
CA LYS A 105 -1.82 7.18 -17.74
C LYS A 105 -2.60 8.33 -18.37
N GLN A 106 -3.35 9.08 -17.57
CA GLN A 106 -4.12 10.23 -18.06
C GLN A 106 -3.22 11.28 -18.71
N PHE A 107 -2.04 11.53 -18.15
CA PHE A 107 -1.07 12.45 -18.74
C PHE A 107 -0.62 11.99 -20.13
N ILE A 108 -0.28 10.71 -20.30
CA ILE A 108 0.09 10.15 -21.61
C ILE A 108 -1.07 10.24 -22.60
N ASP A 109 -2.31 9.99 -22.15
CA ASP A 109 -3.50 10.15 -22.98
C ASP A 109 -3.64 11.62 -23.42
N ASN A 110 -3.48 12.59 -22.53
CA ASN A 110 -3.51 14.01 -22.86
C ASN A 110 -2.40 14.40 -23.86
N CYS A 111 -1.16 13.92 -23.68
CA CYS A 111 -0.06 14.14 -24.61
C CYS A 111 -0.36 13.61 -26.02
N ASN A 112 -0.98 12.42 -26.12
CA ASN A 112 -1.40 11.87 -27.41
C ASN A 112 -2.44 12.75 -28.10
N HIS A 113 -3.44 13.24 -27.36
CA HIS A 113 -4.48 14.11 -27.91
C HIS A 113 -3.93 15.48 -28.33
N SER A 114 -2.94 16.01 -27.61
CA SER A 114 -2.28 17.28 -27.92
C SER A 114 -1.19 17.16 -28.99
N GLY A 115 -0.99 15.99 -29.61
CA GLY A 115 -0.03 15.80 -30.71
C GLY A 115 1.43 15.60 -30.27
N MET A 116 1.71 15.40 -28.98
CA MET A 116 3.06 15.17 -28.44
C MET A 116 3.55 13.73 -28.64
N LYS A 117 3.51 13.23 -29.88
CA LYS A 117 3.75 11.81 -30.20
C LYS A 117 5.16 11.34 -29.89
N ASP A 118 6.17 12.20 -30.07
CA ASP A 118 7.57 11.87 -29.77
C ASP A 118 7.79 11.67 -28.28
N TYR A 119 7.27 12.59 -27.46
CA TYR A 119 7.30 12.48 -25.99
C TYR A 119 6.65 11.17 -25.52
N VAL A 120 5.49 10.83 -26.08
CA VAL A 120 4.83 9.56 -25.75
C VAL A 120 5.70 8.39 -26.18
N LYS A 121 6.25 8.37 -27.40
CA LYS A 121 7.09 7.26 -27.88
C LYS A 121 8.30 7.01 -26.98
N GLU A 122 8.96 8.06 -26.52
CA GLU A 122 10.14 8.00 -25.66
C GLU A 122 9.83 7.54 -24.23
N ASN A 123 8.63 7.88 -23.72
CA ASN A 123 8.31 7.69 -22.30
C ASN A 123 7.21 6.65 -22.04
N LYS A 124 6.57 6.12 -23.08
CA LYS A 124 5.48 5.13 -22.96
C LYS A 124 5.90 3.91 -22.16
N ASN A 125 7.14 3.44 -22.31
CA ASN A 125 7.66 2.29 -21.56
C ASN A 125 8.04 2.65 -20.12
N LYS A 126 8.42 3.91 -19.84
CA LYS A 126 8.74 4.38 -18.48
C LYS A 126 7.49 4.52 -17.63
N PHE A 127 6.36 4.87 -18.24
CA PHE A 127 5.06 4.93 -17.58
C PHE A 127 4.25 3.63 -17.69
N LYS A 128 4.83 2.57 -18.29
CA LYS A 128 4.20 1.26 -18.42
C LYS A 128 4.39 0.47 -17.13
N PHE A 129 3.50 0.68 -16.17
CA PHE A 129 3.53 -0.03 -14.90
C PHE A 129 2.50 -1.18 -14.87
N TRP A 130 2.63 -2.10 -15.83
CA TRP A 130 1.85 -3.33 -15.92
C TRP A 130 2.76 -4.53 -15.71
#